data_AF-A0AAU6WX13-F1
#
_entry.id   AF-A0AAU6WX13-F1
#
_cell.length_a   1.000
_cell.length_b   1.000
_cell.length_c   1.000
_cell.angle_alpha   90.00
_cell.angle_beta   90.00
_cell.angle_gamma   90.00
#
_symmetry.space_group_name_H-M   'P 1'
#
loop_
_entity.id
_entity.type
_entity.pdbx_description
1 polymer ?
#
loop_
_entity_poly.entity_id
_entity_poly.type
_entity_poly.pdbx_seq_one_letter_code
_entity_poly.pdbx_strand_id
1 'polypeptide(L)'
;MPGKKRPQYTAGDLHLNAEEFIRDYPVILSTAYSLRRSLDKNTVYDFVIIDECSQVDLATGVLALSCARKVVIVGDLKQLPNVVDQDTARKTDLIFQSYQLPEAYRYSSHSLLSSVTGLFPGIPKTLLREHYRCHPQIIDFCNRKFYHNQLIILSEAQTGREPLLVYRTVAGNHARDRMNRRQIDVITEEIIPQQKLETADLGIVTPYRNQTSALQQALQGTSVKADTVDQFQGRENEVIILSTVDNEISGFTDHPNRLNVAVSRARDQLIVVVNGNENEKDNNISDLIRYIEYQNFTVVNSELHSIFDYLYKGYEAKKRELLSGQKQKSVFDSENLMHLLIREVLSQDEFSKYDAVLHFPLRNLLPDFSKLSAEEEQYAGHYATHLDFVIYNKLGKNPVLAIEVDGYGYHREGSRQNERDVMKNKILETYGLPLLRFSTTGSGEREKLINRLKQL
;
A
#
# COMPACT_ATOMS: atom_id res chain seq x y z
N MET A 1 49.41 13.53 2.79
CA MET A 1 49.77 14.90 3.24
C MET A 1 48.49 15.64 3.61
N PRO A 2 48.17 15.81 4.90
CA PRO A 2 47.07 16.68 5.33
C PRO A 2 47.52 18.14 5.18
N GLY A 3 46.75 18.97 4.46
CA GLY A 3 46.96 20.43 4.44
C GLY A 3 47.11 21.10 3.06
N LYS A 4 47.22 20.37 1.95
CA LYS A 4 47.11 21.00 0.61
C LYS A 4 45.65 21.22 0.27
N LYS A 5 45.28 22.47 -0.01
CA LYS A 5 43.96 22.84 -0.56
C LYS A 5 43.82 22.13 -1.91
N ARG A 6 42.83 21.23 -2.03
CA ARG A 6 42.58 20.52 -3.29
C ARG A 6 42.20 21.52 -4.38
N PRO A 7 42.61 21.29 -5.65
CA PRO A 7 42.14 22.09 -6.76
C PRO A 7 40.61 22.02 -6.84
N GLN A 8 39.99 23.15 -7.17
CA GLN A 8 38.59 23.19 -7.53
C GLN A 8 38.49 22.91 -9.03
N TYR A 9 37.71 21.90 -9.37
CA TYR A 9 37.47 21.49 -10.76
C TYR A 9 36.09 22.00 -11.18
N THR A 10 35.99 22.55 -12.39
CA THR A 10 34.72 22.84 -13.05
C THR A 10 34.21 21.61 -13.79
N ALA A 11 32.95 21.61 -14.21
CA ALA A 11 32.39 20.55 -15.05
C ALA A 11 33.20 20.30 -16.34
N GLY A 12 33.79 21.35 -16.93
CA GLY A 12 34.65 21.23 -18.10
C GLY A 12 35.97 20.52 -17.80
N ASP A 13 36.53 20.72 -16.60
CA ASP A 13 37.79 20.10 -16.19
C ASP A 13 37.71 18.59 -16.03
N LEU A 14 36.52 18.03 -15.76
CA LEU A 14 36.31 16.58 -15.72
C LEU A 14 36.60 15.93 -17.08
N HIS A 15 36.45 16.67 -18.18
CA HIS A 15 36.79 16.20 -19.52
C HIS A 15 38.19 16.66 -19.93
N LEU A 16 38.52 17.94 -19.75
CA LEU A 16 39.79 18.49 -20.24
C LEU A 16 40.99 18.03 -19.41
N ASN A 17 40.80 17.81 -18.10
CA ASN A 17 41.83 17.52 -17.12
C ASN A 17 41.50 16.23 -16.33
N ALA A 18 40.90 15.25 -17.00
CA ALA A 18 40.36 14.02 -16.39
C ALA A 18 41.40 13.25 -15.54
N GLU A 19 42.63 13.13 -16.03
CA GLU A 19 43.70 12.42 -15.32
C GLU A 19 44.11 13.12 -14.02
N GLU A 20 44.19 14.46 -14.03
CA GLU A 20 44.49 15.23 -12.83
C GLU A 20 43.34 15.16 -11.83
N PHE A 21 42.11 15.24 -12.31
CA PHE A 21 40.92 15.09 -11.48
C PHE A 21 40.89 13.72 -10.80
N ILE A 22 41.10 12.62 -11.54
CA ILE A 22 41.12 11.26 -10.97
C ILE A 22 42.25 11.12 -9.94
N ARG A 23 43.42 11.71 -10.18
CA ARG A 23 44.54 11.65 -9.23
C ARG A 23 44.19 12.30 -7.89
N ASP A 24 43.44 13.40 -7.92
CA ASP A 24 43.02 14.13 -6.71
C ASP A 24 41.73 13.56 -6.08
N TYR A 25 40.87 12.95 -6.90
CA TYR A 25 39.60 12.32 -6.55
C TYR A 25 39.50 10.90 -7.16
N PRO A 26 40.18 9.91 -6.56
CA PRO A 26 40.31 8.57 -7.14
C PRO A 26 39.02 7.73 -7.06
N VAL A 27 37.99 8.22 -6.36
CA VAL A 27 36.69 7.55 -6.24
C VAL A 27 35.64 8.47 -6.84
N ILE A 28 34.97 7.98 -7.88
CA ILE A 28 33.93 8.70 -8.60
C ILE A 28 32.63 7.91 -8.45
N LEU A 29 31.58 8.58 -7.97
CA LEU A 29 30.24 8.03 -7.85
C LEU A 29 29.40 8.54 -9.03
N SER A 30 28.80 7.62 -9.78
CA SER A 30 27.95 7.93 -10.92
C SER A 30 26.90 6.82 -11.10
N THR A 31 25.82 7.11 -11.80
CA THR A 31 24.90 6.06 -12.25
C THR A 31 25.56 5.24 -13.36
N ALA A 32 25.19 3.96 -13.50
CA ALA A 32 25.74 3.12 -14.56
C ALA A 32 25.50 3.71 -15.97
N TYR A 33 24.40 4.43 -16.16
CA TYR A 33 24.08 5.14 -17.40
C TYR A 33 25.00 6.33 -17.68
N SER A 34 25.30 7.15 -16.66
CA SER A 34 26.07 8.38 -16.83
C SER A 34 27.58 8.18 -16.78
N LEU A 35 28.07 7.07 -16.19
CA LEU A 35 29.48 6.81 -15.92
C LEU A 35 30.39 6.99 -17.15
N ARG A 36 29.97 6.49 -18.32
CA ARG A 36 30.75 6.59 -19.57
C ARG A 36 30.93 8.04 -20.03
N ARG A 37 30.04 8.94 -19.63
CA ARG A 37 30.05 10.37 -19.98
C ARG A 37 30.57 11.24 -18.84
N SER A 38 30.95 10.67 -17.69
CA SER A 38 31.40 11.44 -16.54
C SER A 38 32.79 12.07 -16.74
N LEU A 39 33.63 11.50 -17.61
CA LEU A 39 34.98 11.97 -17.93
C LEU A 39 35.20 11.99 -19.45
N ASP A 40 36.41 12.33 -19.90
CA ASP A 40 36.78 12.24 -21.31
C ASP A 40 36.56 10.82 -21.88
N LYS A 41 36.17 10.75 -23.15
CA LYS A 41 35.85 9.50 -23.87
C LYS A 41 37.02 8.51 -23.94
N ASN A 42 38.26 8.98 -23.86
CA ASN A 42 39.45 8.14 -23.89
C ASN A 42 39.89 7.70 -22.49
N THR A 43 39.27 8.24 -21.43
CA THR A 43 39.56 7.84 -20.06
C THR A 43 39.05 6.42 -19.82
N VAL A 44 39.92 5.59 -19.25
CA VAL A 44 39.60 4.22 -18.85
C VAL A 44 39.85 4.10 -17.35
N TYR A 45 38.82 3.72 -16.61
CA TYR A 45 38.93 3.46 -15.18
C TYR A 45 39.71 2.16 -14.92
N ASP A 46 40.51 2.12 -13.87
CA ASP A 46 41.17 0.87 -13.48
C ASP A 46 40.16 -0.17 -12.97
N PHE A 47 39.16 0.29 -12.21
CA PHE A 47 38.07 -0.51 -11.67
C PHE A 47 36.73 0.21 -11.79
N VAL A 48 35.68 -0.55 -12.06
CA VAL A 48 34.30 -0.14 -11.85
C VAL A 48 33.62 -1.13 -10.91
N ILE A 49 33.01 -0.62 -9.85
CA ILE A 49 32.17 -1.40 -8.92
C ILE A 49 30.73 -1.06 -9.24
N ILE A 50 29.94 -2.05 -9.62
CA ILE A 50 28.51 -1.90 -9.91
C ILE A 50 27.75 -2.52 -8.74
N ASP A 51 27.18 -1.67 -7.90
CA ASP A 51 26.29 -2.08 -6.81
C ASP A 51 24.86 -2.29 -7.31
N GLU A 52 24.06 -3.07 -6.58
CA GLU A 52 22.66 -3.40 -6.91
C GLU A 52 22.48 -3.93 -8.35
N CYS A 53 23.46 -4.68 -8.85
CA CYS A 53 23.55 -5.08 -10.25
C CYS A 53 22.45 -6.04 -10.70
N SER A 54 21.70 -6.65 -9.77
CA SER A 54 20.46 -7.38 -10.08
C SER A 54 19.38 -6.48 -10.68
N GLN A 55 19.46 -5.15 -10.48
CA GLN A 55 18.54 -4.16 -11.01
C GLN A 55 19.05 -3.43 -12.26
N VAL A 56 20.30 -3.64 -12.65
CA VAL A 56 20.90 -2.99 -13.82
C VAL A 56 20.55 -3.78 -15.07
N ASP A 57 19.95 -3.12 -16.07
CA ASP A 57 19.66 -3.73 -17.36
C ASP A 57 20.92 -3.98 -18.19
N LEU A 58 20.83 -4.87 -19.19
CA LEU A 58 22.00 -5.27 -19.98
C LEU A 58 22.64 -4.11 -20.75
N ALA A 59 21.82 -3.21 -21.32
CA ALA A 59 22.33 -2.14 -22.18
C ALA A 59 23.10 -1.11 -21.34
N THR A 60 22.51 -0.68 -20.22
CA THR A 60 23.17 0.21 -19.26
C THR A 60 24.42 -0.45 -18.66
N GLY A 61 24.32 -1.74 -18.33
CA GLY A 61 25.43 -2.51 -17.79
C GLY A 61 26.64 -2.53 -18.73
N VAL A 62 26.44 -2.84 -20.00
CA VAL A 62 27.51 -2.88 -21.02
C VAL A 62 28.21 -1.53 -21.17
N LEU A 63 27.48 -0.41 -21.05
CA LEU A 63 28.09 0.92 -21.06
C LEU A 63 29.07 1.10 -19.90
N ALA A 64 28.70 0.67 -18.70
CA ALA A 64 29.58 0.71 -17.54
C ALA A 64 30.80 -0.21 -17.72
N LEU A 65 30.61 -1.42 -18.26
CA LEU A 65 31.72 -2.35 -18.56
C LEU A 65 32.70 -1.76 -19.59
N SER A 66 32.22 -0.99 -20.56
CA SER A 66 33.03 -0.48 -21.69
C SER A 66 34.11 0.54 -21.31
N CYS A 67 34.05 1.10 -20.10
CA CYS A 67 34.94 2.17 -19.66
C CYS A 67 35.98 1.74 -18.63
N ALA A 68 36.10 0.45 -18.31
CA ALA A 68 36.95 -0.03 -17.23
C ALA A 68 37.86 -1.20 -17.64
N ARG A 69 39.04 -1.28 -17.01
CA ARG A 69 39.95 -2.44 -17.16
C ARG A 69 39.47 -3.65 -16.38
N LYS A 70 38.89 -3.44 -15.20
CA LYS A 70 38.38 -4.47 -14.30
C LYS A 70 37.01 -4.06 -13.78
N VAL A 71 36.16 -5.05 -13.52
CA VAL A 71 34.80 -4.82 -13.01
C VAL A 71 34.54 -5.73 -11.82
N VAL A 72 33.96 -5.16 -10.77
CA VAL A 72 33.39 -5.89 -9.64
C VAL A 72 31.88 -5.68 -9.69
N ILE A 73 31.14 -6.77 -9.70
CA ILE A 73 29.69 -6.75 -9.74
C ILE A 73 29.16 -7.21 -8.38
N VAL A 74 28.32 -6.38 -7.77
CA VAL A 74 27.68 -6.64 -6.48
C VAL A 74 26.18 -6.57 -6.67
N GLY A 75 25.45 -7.53 -6.11
CA GLY A 75 24.00 -7.58 -6.17
C GLY A 75 23.46 -8.92 -5.73
N ASP A 76 22.14 -9.05 -5.69
CA ASP A 76 21.47 -10.23 -5.15
C ASP A 76 20.31 -10.66 -6.05
N LEU A 77 20.46 -11.82 -6.69
CA LEU A 77 19.42 -12.41 -7.55
C LEU A 77 18.18 -12.89 -6.76
N LYS A 78 18.23 -12.92 -5.42
CA LYS A 78 17.08 -13.17 -4.54
C LYS A 78 16.36 -11.88 -4.12
N GLN A 79 16.88 -10.70 -4.48
CA GLN A 79 16.21 -9.41 -4.34
C GLN A 79 15.65 -8.93 -5.68
N LEU A 80 15.14 -7.70 -5.76
CA LEU A 80 14.39 -7.25 -6.94
C LEU A 80 15.23 -7.32 -8.23
N PRO A 81 14.66 -7.87 -9.32
CA PRO A 81 15.27 -7.80 -10.64
C PRO A 81 15.03 -6.42 -11.28
N ASN A 82 15.67 -6.17 -12.41
CA ASN A 82 15.34 -5.03 -13.26
C ASN A 82 13.90 -5.17 -13.79
N VAL A 83 13.12 -4.10 -13.66
CA VAL A 83 11.76 -4.05 -14.21
C VAL A 83 11.83 -3.53 -15.64
N VAL A 84 11.44 -4.34 -16.62
CA VAL A 84 11.30 -3.91 -18.01
C VAL A 84 9.83 -3.96 -18.42
N ASP A 85 9.37 -2.87 -19.04
CA ASP A 85 7.99 -2.73 -19.47
C ASP A 85 7.68 -3.67 -20.65
N GLN A 86 6.38 -3.93 -20.87
CA GLN A 86 5.93 -4.91 -21.88
C GLN A 86 6.34 -4.53 -23.30
N ASP A 87 6.38 -3.24 -23.65
CA ASP A 87 6.75 -2.80 -24.98
C ASP A 87 8.25 -3.00 -25.24
N THR A 88 9.08 -2.65 -24.26
CA THR A 88 10.54 -2.89 -24.30
C THR A 88 10.84 -4.38 -24.32
N ALA A 89 10.17 -5.19 -23.50
CA ALA A 89 10.31 -6.64 -23.50
C ALA A 89 10.00 -7.23 -24.88
N ARG A 90 8.87 -6.83 -25.49
CA ARG A 90 8.47 -7.30 -26.82
C ARG A 90 9.49 -6.94 -27.90
N LYS A 91 9.97 -5.69 -27.92
CA LYS A 91 10.96 -5.22 -28.90
C LYS A 91 12.28 -5.97 -28.77
N THR A 92 12.77 -6.13 -27.54
CA THR A 92 14.05 -6.78 -27.29
C THR A 92 13.99 -8.29 -27.52
N ASP A 93 12.86 -8.94 -27.24
CA ASP A 93 12.64 -10.36 -27.55
C ASP A 93 12.61 -10.65 -29.05
N LEU A 94 12.06 -9.73 -29.88
CA LEU A 94 12.11 -9.87 -31.34
C LEU A 94 13.55 -9.82 -31.86
N ILE A 95 14.38 -8.94 -31.31
CA ILE A 95 15.83 -8.87 -31.65
C ILE A 95 16.51 -10.17 -31.20
N PHE A 96 16.30 -10.57 -29.95
CA PHE A 96 16.85 -11.80 -29.39
C PHE A 96 16.57 -13.03 -30.28
N GLN A 97 15.32 -13.18 -30.74
CA GLN A 97 14.91 -14.27 -31.63
C GLN A 97 15.51 -14.15 -33.03
N SER A 98 15.52 -12.95 -33.61
CA SER A 98 16.02 -12.71 -34.98
C SER A 98 17.51 -13.04 -35.13
N TYR A 99 18.29 -12.79 -34.08
CA TYR A 99 19.73 -13.05 -34.05
C TYR A 99 20.11 -14.37 -33.36
N GLN A 100 19.12 -15.18 -32.90
CA GLN A 100 19.32 -16.46 -32.22
C GLN A 100 20.35 -16.35 -31.07
N LEU A 101 20.23 -15.28 -30.28
CA LEU A 101 21.19 -15.01 -29.21
C LEU A 101 21.08 -16.07 -28.09
N PRO A 102 22.18 -16.41 -27.40
CA PRO A 102 22.13 -17.24 -26.20
C PRO A 102 21.24 -16.62 -25.10
N GLU A 103 20.53 -17.44 -24.33
CA GLU A 103 19.53 -17.01 -23.32
C GLU A 103 20.05 -15.94 -22.36
N ALA A 104 21.33 -16.01 -21.97
CA ALA A 104 21.95 -15.04 -21.07
C ALA A 104 22.01 -13.60 -21.63
N TYR A 105 21.75 -13.39 -22.94
CA TYR A 105 21.62 -12.07 -23.57
C TYR A 105 20.16 -11.57 -23.66
N ARG A 106 19.17 -12.33 -23.15
CA ARG A 106 17.77 -11.96 -23.24
C ARG A 106 17.42 -10.82 -22.28
N TYR A 107 17.40 -9.61 -22.81
CA TYR A 107 17.17 -8.35 -22.07
C TYR A 107 15.91 -8.36 -21.18
N SER A 108 14.82 -8.97 -21.64
CA SER A 108 13.54 -8.98 -20.96
C SER A 108 13.51 -9.81 -19.67
N SER A 109 14.46 -10.74 -19.49
CA SER A 109 14.49 -11.69 -18.38
C SER A 109 15.80 -11.69 -17.58
N HIS A 110 16.82 -10.99 -18.07
CA HIS A 110 18.13 -10.93 -17.43
C HIS A 110 18.53 -9.51 -17.06
N SER A 111 19.03 -9.36 -15.84
CA SER A 111 19.83 -8.23 -15.42
C SER A 111 21.30 -8.45 -15.78
N LEU A 112 22.11 -7.41 -15.64
CA LEU A 112 23.56 -7.53 -15.84
C LEU A 112 24.15 -8.63 -14.94
N LEU A 113 23.71 -8.72 -13.68
CA LEU A 113 24.18 -9.76 -12.76
C LEU A 113 23.84 -11.18 -13.24
N SER A 114 22.59 -11.45 -13.63
CA SER A 114 22.20 -12.80 -14.07
C SER A 114 22.84 -13.16 -15.41
N SER A 115 22.95 -12.20 -16.32
CA SER A 115 23.62 -12.37 -17.62
C SER A 115 25.10 -12.73 -17.48
N VAL A 116 25.87 -11.96 -16.71
CA VAL A 116 27.30 -12.24 -16.47
C VAL A 116 27.48 -13.59 -15.77
N THR A 117 26.60 -13.91 -14.81
CA THR A 117 26.64 -15.19 -14.09
C THR A 117 26.40 -16.39 -15.03
N GLY A 118 25.51 -16.24 -16.02
CA GLY A 118 25.19 -17.26 -17.01
C GLY A 118 26.25 -17.40 -18.11
N LEU A 119 26.82 -16.29 -18.58
CA LEU A 119 27.85 -16.28 -19.63
C LEU A 119 29.20 -16.78 -19.12
N PHE A 120 29.54 -16.47 -17.87
CA PHE A 120 30.84 -16.77 -17.28
C PHE A 120 30.68 -17.63 -16.03
N PRO A 121 30.32 -18.92 -16.16
CA PRO A 121 30.04 -19.77 -15.00
C PRO A 121 31.24 -19.91 -14.05
N GLY A 122 32.47 -19.87 -14.60
CA GLY A 122 33.73 -19.96 -13.85
C GLY A 122 34.26 -18.65 -13.28
N ILE A 123 33.52 -17.53 -13.40
CA ILE A 123 33.94 -16.27 -12.76
C ILE A 123 33.94 -16.45 -11.23
N PRO A 124 34.94 -15.92 -10.49
CA PRO A 124 34.93 -15.97 -9.04
C PRO A 124 33.66 -15.34 -8.46
N LYS A 125 32.96 -16.07 -7.60
CA LYS A 125 31.73 -15.63 -6.92
C LYS A 125 31.90 -15.82 -5.42
N THR A 126 31.58 -14.78 -4.66
CA THR A 126 31.64 -14.83 -3.20
C THR A 126 30.29 -14.40 -2.65
N LEU A 127 29.59 -15.31 -1.97
CA LEU A 127 28.42 -14.97 -1.18
C LEU A 127 28.89 -14.36 0.14
N LEU A 128 28.49 -13.12 0.44
CA LEU A 128 28.66 -12.54 1.76
C LEU A 128 27.64 -13.20 2.69
N ARG A 129 28.12 -13.94 3.68
CA ARG A 129 27.27 -14.81 4.52
C ARG A 129 26.80 -14.14 5.79
N GLU A 130 27.57 -13.20 6.32
CA GLU A 130 27.31 -12.59 7.62
C GLU A 130 26.20 -11.52 7.53
N HIS A 131 25.14 -11.67 8.33
CA HIS A 131 24.04 -10.72 8.40
C HIS A 131 24.00 -10.02 9.75
N TYR A 132 23.94 -8.69 9.70
CA TYR A 132 24.07 -7.81 10.88
C TYR A 132 22.85 -6.91 11.13
N ARG A 133 21.84 -6.92 10.25
CA ARG A 133 20.79 -5.88 10.21
C ARG A 133 19.53 -6.24 11.00
N CYS A 134 18.86 -7.30 10.58
CA CYS A 134 17.51 -7.64 11.06
C CYS A 134 17.61 -8.48 12.33
N HIS A 135 16.58 -8.39 13.17
CA HIS A 135 16.37 -9.29 14.29
C HIS A 135 16.51 -10.76 13.83
N PRO A 136 17.18 -11.64 14.60
CA PRO A 136 17.48 -13.01 14.18
C PRO A 136 16.29 -13.78 13.62
N GLN A 137 15.12 -13.66 14.28
CA GLN A 137 13.89 -14.33 13.88
C GLN A 137 13.30 -13.82 12.55
N ILE A 138 13.53 -12.55 12.19
CA ILE A 138 13.08 -11.98 10.92
C ILE A 138 13.94 -12.51 9.78
N ILE A 139 15.28 -12.40 9.90
CA ILE A 139 16.17 -12.84 8.84
C ILE A 139 16.22 -14.37 8.71
N ASP A 140 15.99 -15.13 9.79
CA ASP A 140 15.95 -16.60 9.76
C ASP A 140 14.88 -17.12 8.77
N PHE A 141 13.72 -16.45 8.68
CA PHE A 141 12.74 -16.75 7.64
C PHE A 141 13.35 -16.63 6.23
N CYS A 142 13.93 -15.46 5.90
CA CYS A 142 14.54 -15.25 4.59
C CYS A 142 15.69 -16.22 4.34
N ASN A 143 16.51 -16.50 5.36
CA ASN A 143 17.66 -17.39 5.27
C ASN A 143 17.23 -18.82 4.89
N ARG A 144 16.20 -19.36 5.56
CA ARG A 144 15.61 -20.67 5.25
C ARG A 144 14.95 -20.67 3.88
N LYS A 145 14.15 -19.65 3.59
CA LYS A 145 13.28 -19.62 2.41
C LYS A 145 14.01 -19.31 1.12
N PHE A 146 14.97 -18.38 1.12
CA PHE A 146 15.58 -17.83 -0.09
C PHE A 146 17.07 -18.13 -0.23
N TYR A 147 17.79 -18.31 0.89
CA TYR A 147 19.25 -18.47 0.90
C TYR A 147 19.73 -19.88 1.30
N HIS A 148 18.82 -20.82 1.53
CA HIS A 148 19.13 -22.21 1.90
C HIS A 148 20.04 -22.32 3.13
N ASN A 149 19.80 -21.51 4.16
CA ASN A 149 20.58 -21.46 5.40
C ASN A 149 22.07 -21.12 5.22
N GLN A 150 22.45 -20.48 4.11
CA GLN A 150 23.83 -20.08 3.88
C GLN A 150 24.23 -18.84 4.68
N LEU A 151 23.27 -18.00 5.12
CA LEU A 151 23.58 -16.82 5.92
C LEU A 151 23.92 -17.21 7.36
N ILE A 152 24.90 -16.52 7.93
CA ILE A 152 25.33 -16.58 9.32
C ILE A 152 24.74 -15.34 9.99
N ILE A 153 23.79 -15.56 10.89
CA ILE A 153 23.09 -14.48 11.60
C ILE A 153 23.98 -14.03 12.77
N LEU A 154 24.51 -12.80 12.67
CA LEU A 154 25.35 -12.16 13.69
C LEU A 154 24.67 -10.93 14.32
N SER A 155 23.44 -10.63 13.91
CA SER A 155 22.62 -9.63 14.56
C SER A 155 22.10 -10.14 15.92
N GLU A 156 21.86 -9.20 16.82
CA GLU A 156 21.23 -9.44 18.11
C GLU A 156 19.86 -8.76 18.18
N ALA A 157 19.02 -9.20 19.12
CA ALA A 157 17.77 -8.50 19.40
C ALA A 157 18.06 -7.14 20.02
N GLN A 158 17.70 -6.05 19.33
CA GLN A 158 18.02 -4.69 19.77
C GLN A 158 16.96 -4.13 20.73
N THR A 159 15.73 -4.64 20.66
CA THR A 159 14.60 -4.18 21.46
C THR A 159 13.86 -5.36 22.11
N GLY A 160 13.06 -5.09 23.14
CA GLY A 160 12.14 -6.06 23.73
C GLY A 160 10.83 -6.24 22.95
N ARG A 161 10.74 -5.69 21.72
CA ARG A 161 9.56 -5.85 20.87
C ARG A 161 9.49 -7.28 20.37
N GLU A 162 8.28 -7.79 20.21
CA GLU A 162 8.08 -9.05 19.50
C GLU A 162 8.45 -8.85 18.02
N PRO A 163 9.36 -9.67 17.46
CA PRO A 163 9.97 -9.38 16.16
C PRO A 163 9.04 -9.63 14.97
N LEU A 164 7.99 -10.43 15.15
CA LEU A 164 7.09 -10.85 14.09
C LEU A 164 5.66 -10.86 14.61
N LEU A 165 4.73 -10.24 13.88
CA LEU A 165 3.30 -10.27 14.19
C LEU A 165 2.48 -10.44 12.91
N VAL A 166 1.31 -11.06 13.04
CA VAL A 166 0.31 -11.12 11.95
C VAL A 166 -0.99 -10.49 12.44
N TYR A 167 -1.55 -9.58 11.65
CA TYR A 167 -2.92 -9.07 11.81
C TYR A 167 -3.76 -9.55 10.63
N ARG A 168 -4.82 -10.30 10.93
CA ARG A 168 -5.84 -10.74 9.96
C ARG A 168 -7.02 -9.80 10.05
N THR A 169 -7.42 -9.21 8.93
CA THR A 169 -8.70 -8.49 8.87
C THR A 169 -9.85 -9.46 9.05
N VAL A 170 -11.07 -8.96 9.26
CA VAL A 170 -12.27 -9.78 9.03
C VAL A 170 -12.25 -10.35 7.60
N ALA A 171 -12.81 -11.55 7.44
CA ALA A 171 -12.95 -12.17 6.13
C ALA A 171 -13.85 -11.31 5.23
N GLY A 172 -13.54 -11.23 3.95
CA GLY A 172 -14.34 -10.51 2.97
C GLY A 172 -13.57 -10.11 1.72
N ASN A 173 -14.24 -9.33 0.86
CA ASN A 173 -13.65 -8.81 -0.37
C ASN A 173 -13.47 -7.29 -0.29
N HIS A 174 -12.60 -6.85 0.62
CA HIS A 174 -12.36 -5.43 0.92
C HIS A 174 -11.38 -4.76 -0.06
N ALA A 175 -10.66 -5.54 -0.87
CA ALA A 175 -9.77 -5.04 -1.91
C ALA A 175 -10.54 -4.66 -3.20
N ARG A 176 -10.38 -3.42 -3.66
CA ARG A 176 -10.90 -2.88 -4.93
C ARG A 176 -9.82 -2.02 -5.58
N ASP A 177 -9.65 -2.14 -6.89
CA ASP A 177 -8.64 -1.37 -7.64
C ASP A 177 -7.25 -1.39 -7.00
N ARG A 178 -6.86 -2.56 -6.46
CA ARG A 178 -5.57 -2.77 -5.75
C ARG A 178 -5.37 -1.87 -4.52
N MET A 179 -6.47 -1.52 -3.85
CA MET A 179 -6.52 -0.84 -2.56
C MET A 179 -7.46 -1.61 -1.63
N ASN A 180 -7.07 -1.80 -0.38
CA ASN A 180 -7.86 -2.48 0.65
C ASN A 180 -8.02 -1.54 1.84
N ARG A 181 -9.22 -0.95 1.93
CA ARG A 181 -9.53 0.03 2.99
C ARG A 181 -9.53 -0.59 4.37
N ARG A 182 -10.01 -1.83 4.51
CA ARG A 182 -10.02 -2.55 5.77
C ARG A 182 -8.62 -2.70 6.37
N GLN A 183 -7.63 -3.02 5.54
CA GLN A 183 -6.24 -3.08 6.01
C GLN A 183 -5.71 -1.71 6.45
N ILE A 184 -6.11 -0.62 5.78
CA ILE A 184 -5.74 0.75 6.20
C ILE A 184 -6.32 1.03 7.58
N ASP A 185 -7.61 0.78 7.77
CA ASP A 185 -8.31 1.02 9.03
C ASP A 185 -7.68 0.20 10.17
N VAL A 186 -7.37 -1.09 9.95
CA VAL A 186 -6.65 -1.94 10.92
C VAL A 186 -5.27 -1.37 11.25
N ILE A 187 -4.52 -0.87 10.25
CA ILE A 187 -3.21 -0.26 10.49
C ILE A 187 -3.34 0.99 11.37
N THR A 188 -4.29 1.88 11.05
CA THR A 188 -4.42 3.18 11.71
C THR A 188 -5.11 3.12 13.06
N GLU A 189 -6.10 2.23 13.23
CA GLU A 189 -6.97 2.19 14.41
C GLU A 189 -6.57 1.10 15.41
N GLU A 190 -5.92 0.02 14.95
CA GLU A 190 -5.47 -1.08 15.82
C GLU A 190 -3.96 -1.13 15.95
N ILE A 191 -3.23 -1.35 14.85
CA ILE A 191 -1.80 -1.70 14.90
C ILE A 191 -0.97 -0.56 15.48
N ILE A 192 -1.07 0.65 14.91
CA ILE A 192 -0.26 1.78 15.35
C ILE A 192 -0.50 2.09 16.84
N PRO A 193 -1.75 2.23 17.33
CA PRO A 193 -1.99 2.49 18.76
C PRO A 193 -1.61 1.35 19.69
N GLN A 194 -1.95 0.09 19.35
CA GLN A 194 -1.71 -1.06 20.23
C GLN A 194 -0.21 -1.36 20.36
N GLN A 195 0.54 -1.22 19.27
CA GLN A 195 1.98 -1.45 19.22
C GLN A 195 2.81 -0.19 19.55
N LYS A 196 2.14 0.94 19.86
CA LYS A 196 2.76 2.23 20.24
C LYS A 196 3.78 2.70 19.20
N LEU A 197 3.34 2.83 17.95
CA LEU A 197 4.19 3.11 16.79
C LEU A 197 4.18 4.57 16.33
N GLU A 198 3.48 5.45 17.04
CA GLU A 198 3.28 6.85 16.62
C GLU A 198 4.59 7.64 16.50
N THR A 199 5.59 7.28 17.30
CA THR A 199 6.93 7.89 17.32
C THR A 199 8.03 6.96 16.84
N ALA A 200 7.68 5.74 16.42
CA ALA A 200 8.66 4.76 15.94
C ALA A 200 9.16 5.14 14.54
N ASP A 201 10.39 4.69 14.22
CA ASP A 201 10.85 4.67 12.84
C ASP A 201 10.08 3.58 12.08
N LEU A 202 8.93 3.98 11.51
CA LEU A 202 7.94 3.09 10.90
C LEU A 202 7.86 3.28 9.38
N GLY A 203 8.08 2.17 8.66
CA GLY A 203 7.78 2.04 7.23
C GLY A 203 6.57 1.15 6.97
N ILE A 204 5.74 1.51 5.99
CA ILE A 204 4.67 0.65 5.48
C ILE A 204 4.97 0.26 4.04
N VAL A 205 5.09 -1.03 3.81
CA VAL A 205 5.41 -1.61 2.50
C VAL A 205 4.17 -2.30 1.94
N THR A 206 3.84 -2.03 0.68
CA THR A 206 2.71 -2.65 -0.02
C THR A 206 3.05 -2.92 -1.49
N PRO A 207 2.47 -3.95 -2.14
CA PRO A 207 2.73 -4.21 -3.55
C PRO A 207 2.12 -3.17 -4.51
N TYR A 208 1.13 -2.38 -4.07
CA TYR A 208 0.32 -1.56 -4.97
C TYR A 208 0.36 -0.07 -4.67
N ARG A 209 0.56 0.74 -5.73
CA ARG A 209 0.59 2.21 -5.65
C ARG A 209 -0.71 2.82 -5.12
N ASN A 210 -1.87 2.26 -5.48
CA ASN A 210 -3.15 2.77 -5.00
C ASN A 210 -3.29 2.62 -3.47
N GLN A 211 -2.82 1.49 -2.92
CA GLN A 211 -2.73 1.32 -1.47
C GLN A 211 -1.74 2.29 -0.84
N THR A 212 -0.57 2.48 -1.46
CA THR A 212 0.42 3.47 -1.00
C THR A 212 -0.18 4.86 -0.89
N SER A 213 -0.83 5.35 -1.94
CA SER A 213 -1.45 6.69 -1.95
C SER A 213 -2.54 6.82 -0.88
N ALA A 214 -3.37 5.80 -0.70
CA ALA A 214 -4.42 5.81 0.31
C ALA A 214 -3.87 5.79 1.74
N LEU A 215 -2.79 5.05 2.00
CA LEU A 215 -2.08 5.04 3.29
C LEU A 215 -1.42 6.40 3.56
N GLN A 216 -0.74 6.98 2.57
CA GLN A 216 -0.12 8.30 2.69
C GLN A 216 -1.16 9.39 3.02
N GLN A 217 -2.34 9.30 2.42
CA GLN A 217 -3.46 10.20 2.73
C GLN A 217 -4.01 9.96 4.15
N ALA A 218 -4.22 8.70 4.55
CA ALA A 218 -4.74 8.37 5.88
C ALA A 218 -3.78 8.75 7.01
N LEU A 219 -2.47 8.75 6.74
CA LEU A 219 -1.40 9.06 7.69
C LEU A 219 -0.78 10.44 7.44
N GLN A 220 -1.47 11.32 6.73
CA GLN A 220 -0.99 12.65 6.42
C GLN A 220 -0.69 13.44 7.71
N GLY A 221 0.50 14.03 7.79
CA GLY A 221 0.96 14.76 8.98
C GLY A 221 1.70 13.91 10.02
N THR A 222 1.85 12.61 9.77
CA THR A 222 2.73 11.73 10.57
C THR A 222 4.12 11.59 9.92
N SER A 223 5.09 11.03 10.66
CA SER A 223 6.42 10.68 10.12
C SER A 223 6.43 9.36 9.33
N VAL A 224 5.31 8.63 9.29
CA VAL A 224 5.22 7.29 8.71
C VAL A 224 5.37 7.34 7.19
N LYS A 225 6.23 6.49 6.64
CA LYS A 225 6.45 6.39 5.19
C LYS A 225 5.79 5.14 4.63
N ALA A 226 4.73 5.33 3.84
CA ALA A 226 4.16 4.25 3.04
C ALA A 226 4.70 4.32 1.60
N ASP A 227 5.23 3.21 1.08
CA ASP A 227 5.80 3.12 -0.27
C ASP A 227 5.62 1.70 -0.85
N THR A 228 5.83 1.53 -2.16
CA THR A 228 5.84 0.19 -2.76
C THR A 228 7.12 -0.56 -2.43
N VAL A 229 7.11 -1.90 -2.46
CA VAL A 229 8.31 -2.73 -2.25
C VAL A 229 9.49 -2.25 -3.10
N ASP A 230 9.23 -1.93 -4.37
CA ASP A 230 10.23 -1.46 -5.35
C ASP A 230 10.84 -0.09 -4.97
N GLN A 231 10.09 0.80 -4.32
CA GLN A 231 10.59 2.10 -3.86
C GLN A 231 11.28 2.04 -2.48
N PHE A 232 11.04 0.95 -1.75
CA PHE A 232 11.64 0.71 -0.43
C PHE A 232 13.03 0.08 -0.51
N GLN A 233 13.50 -0.32 -1.69
CA GLN A 233 14.82 -0.93 -1.83
C GLN A 233 15.94 0.03 -1.38
N GLY A 234 16.90 -0.51 -0.63
CA GLY A 234 17.98 0.28 -0.03
C GLY A 234 17.57 1.10 1.20
N ARG A 235 16.28 1.14 1.55
CA ARG A 235 15.79 1.71 2.80
C ARG A 235 15.61 0.62 3.86
N GLU A 236 15.52 1.04 5.11
CA GLU A 236 15.24 0.19 6.27
C GLU A 236 14.55 1.04 7.34
N ASN A 237 13.79 0.39 8.21
CA ASN A 237 13.18 1.01 9.37
C ASN A 237 13.25 0.06 10.58
N GLU A 238 13.16 0.62 11.79
CA GLU A 238 13.01 -0.19 13.02
C GLU A 238 11.80 -1.11 12.92
N VAL A 239 10.66 -0.58 12.47
CA VAL A 239 9.42 -1.33 12.29
C VAL A 239 8.96 -1.24 10.84
N ILE A 240 8.58 -2.40 10.27
CA ILE A 240 7.93 -2.46 8.96
C ILE A 240 6.55 -3.11 9.10
N ILE A 241 5.54 -2.47 8.51
CA ILE A 241 4.23 -3.08 8.28
C ILE A 241 4.14 -3.51 6.81
N LEU A 242 3.93 -4.79 6.55
CA LEU A 242 3.67 -5.34 5.21
C LEU A 242 2.15 -5.49 5.00
N SER A 243 1.56 -4.63 4.17
CA SER A 243 0.15 -4.72 3.77
C SER A 243 0.02 -5.47 2.45
N THR A 244 -0.59 -6.66 2.47
CA THR A 244 -0.71 -7.51 1.27
C THR A 244 -1.79 -7.07 0.30
N VAL A 245 -2.79 -6.32 0.78
CA VAL A 245 -3.93 -5.76 0.04
C VAL A 245 -4.90 -6.80 -0.51
N ASP A 246 -4.42 -7.80 -1.23
CA ASP A 246 -5.22 -8.75 -1.99
C ASP A 246 -6.21 -9.53 -1.10
N ASN A 247 -7.43 -9.74 -1.61
CA ASN A 247 -8.43 -10.59 -0.93
C ASN A 247 -8.03 -12.07 -0.96
N GLU A 248 -7.42 -12.48 -2.08
CA GLU A 248 -6.74 -13.75 -2.30
C GLU A 248 -5.35 -13.43 -2.84
N ILE A 249 -4.31 -13.97 -2.21
CA ILE A 249 -2.92 -13.62 -2.54
C ILE A 249 -2.64 -13.91 -4.02
N SER A 250 -2.34 -12.86 -4.78
CA SER A 250 -1.98 -12.99 -6.20
C SER A 250 -0.50 -13.29 -6.39
N GLY A 251 -0.13 -13.88 -7.54
CA GLY A 251 1.29 -14.17 -7.84
C GLY A 251 2.20 -12.93 -7.91
N PHE A 252 1.62 -11.73 -8.13
CA PHE A 252 2.37 -10.47 -8.08
C PHE A 252 2.76 -10.07 -6.65
N THR A 253 1.85 -10.29 -5.71
CA THR A 253 2.06 -10.04 -4.28
C THR A 253 2.93 -11.14 -3.66
N ASP A 254 2.75 -12.39 -4.10
CA ASP A 254 3.52 -13.55 -3.66
C ASP A 254 4.91 -13.67 -4.31
N HIS A 255 5.36 -12.67 -5.05
CA HIS A 255 6.63 -12.76 -5.77
C HIS A 255 7.81 -12.92 -4.77
N PRO A 256 8.64 -13.97 -4.89
CA PRO A 256 9.62 -14.33 -3.86
C PRO A 256 10.64 -13.21 -3.60
N ASN A 257 11.14 -12.57 -4.65
CA ASN A 257 12.09 -11.46 -4.53
C ASN A 257 11.52 -10.25 -3.80
N ARG A 258 10.22 -9.98 -3.97
CA ARG A 258 9.53 -8.86 -3.31
C ARG A 258 9.28 -9.15 -1.85
N LEU A 259 8.84 -10.37 -1.53
CA LEU A 259 8.67 -10.80 -0.16
C LEU A 259 10.02 -10.77 0.59
N ASN A 260 11.08 -11.29 -0.02
CA ASN A 260 12.42 -11.25 0.56
C ASN A 260 12.84 -9.81 0.88
N VAL A 261 12.69 -8.89 -0.10
CA VAL A 261 13.00 -7.48 0.11
C VAL A 261 12.14 -6.87 1.19
N ALA A 262 10.82 -7.05 1.18
CA ALA A 262 9.89 -6.46 2.14
C ALA A 262 10.17 -6.92 3.58
N VAL A 263 10.37 -8.21 3.79
CA VAL A 263 10.70 -8.79 5.10
C VAL A 263 12.04 -8.26 5.59
N SER A 264 13.07 -8.22 4.73
CA SER A 264 14.41 -7.80 5.11
C SER A 264 14.57 -6.28 5.35
N ARG A 265 13.50 -5.48 5.19
CA ARG A 265 13.53 -4.03 5.54
C ARG A 265 13.32 -3.76 7.02
N ALA A 266 12.76 -4.73 7.75
CA ALA A 266 12.53 -4.62 9.18
C ALA A 266 13.83 -4.87 9.95
N ARG A 267 14.24 -3.92 10.79
CA ARG A 267 15.35 -4.12 11.72
C ARG A 267 14.89 -4.86 12.97
N ASP A 268 13.85 -4.40 13.64
CA ASP A 268 13.45 -4.94 14.94
C ASP A 268 12.12 -5.69 14.90
N GLN A 269 11.14 -5.20 14.14
CA GLN A 269 9.79 -5.76 14.11
C GLN A 269 9.18 -5.72 12.72
N LEU A 270 8.62 -6.85 12.28
CA LEU A 270 7.81 -6.97 11.08
C LEU A 270 6.38 -7.33 11.45
N ILE A 271 5.42 -6.53 10.99
CA ILE A 271 3.98 -6.76 11.17
C ILE A 271 3.36 -7.03 9.81
N VAL A 272 2.75 -8.20 9.64
CA VAL A 272 2.14 -8.61 8.37
C VAL A 272 0.63 -8.45 8.46
N VAL A 273 0.05 -7.65 7.58
CA VAL A 273 -1.41 -7.41 7.51
C VAL A 273 -1.98 -8.14 6.30
N VAL A 274 -2.85 -9.11 6.56
CA VAL A 274 -3.46 -9.98 5.55
C VAL A 274 -4.97 -10.01 5.67
N ASN A 275 -5.63 -10.44 4.60
CA ASN A 275 -7.05 -10.70 4.65
C ASN A 275 -7.37 -11.92 5.54
N GLY A 276 -8.52 -11.90 6.22
CA GLY A 276 -9.00 -13.01 7.05
C GLY A 276 -9.67 -14.15 6.29
N ASN A 277 -9.70 -14.10 4.96
CA ASN A 277 -10.19 -15.22 4.15
C ASN A 277 -9.29 -16.45 4.36
N GLU A 278 -9.91 -17.63 4.36
CA GLU A 278 -9.15 -18.88 4.31
C GLU A 278 -8.34 -18.93 3.01
N ASN A 279 -7.02 -19.03 3.14
CA ASN A 279 -6.11 -19.20 2.02
C ASN A 279 -5.60 -20.64 2.02
N GLU A 280 -6.22 -21.49 1.20
CA GLU A 280 -5.79 -22.90 1.03
C GLU A 280 -4.53 -23.04 0.16
N LYS A 281 -4.12 -21.97 -0.53
CA LYS A 281 -2.98 -22.00 -1.45
C LYS A 281 -1.66 -21.95 -0.69
N ASP A 282 -0.81 -22.93 -0.98
CA ASP A 282 0.57 -22.92 -0.54
C ASP A 282 1.38 -21.90 -1.34
N ASN A 283 1.78 -20.82 -0.67
CA ASN A 283 2.41 -19.64 -1.27
C ASN A 283 3.43 -19.02 -0.29
N ASN A 284 4.29 -18.12 -0.77
CA ASN A 284 5.39 -17.57 0.03
C ASN A 284 4.91 -16.75 1.24
N ILE A 285 3.79 -16.03 1.13
CA ILE A 285 3.19 -15.30 2.26
C ILE A 285 2.56 -16.27 3.27
N SER A 286 1.90 -17.33 2.81
CA SER A 286 1.40 -18.40 3.68
C SER A 286 2.54 -19.12 4.41
N ASP A 287 3.69 -19.32 3.77
CA ASP A 287 4.91 -19.81 4.43
C ASP A 287 5.40 -18.87 5.54
N LEU A 288 5.37 -17.55 5.30
CA LEU A 288 5.72 -16.56 6.32
C LEU A 288 4.77 -16.63 7.51
N ILE A 289 3.46 -16.68 7.27
CA ILE A 289 2.46 -16.80 8.34
C ILE A 289 2.67 -18.10 9.13
N ARG A 290 2.84 -19.24 8.44
CA ARG A 290 3.11 -20.54 9.10
C ARG A 290 4.40 -20.52 9.90
N TYR A 291 5.44 -19.83 9.42
CA TYR A 291 6.68 -19.63 10.16
C TYR A 291 6.45 -18.82 11.44
N ILE A 292 5.70 -17.71 11.36
CA ILE A 292 5.36 -16.87 12.51
C ILE A 292 4.56 -17.68 13.56
N GLU A 293 3.56 -18.44 13.11
CA GLU A 293 2.76 -19.33 13.97
C GLU A 293 3.62 -20.43 14.60
N TYR A 294 4.50 -21.08 13.83
CA TYR A 294 5.39 -22.13 14.33
C TYR A 294 6.36 -21.63 15.41
N GLN A 295 6.82 -20.39 15.31
CA GLN A 295 7.66 -19.76 16.33
C GLN A 295 6.86 -19.23 17.55
N ASN A 296 5.53 -19.45 17.58
CA ASN A 296 4.61 -19.00 18.63
C ASN A 296 4.54 -17.48 18.81
N PHE A 297 4.72 -16.72 17.73
CA PHE A 297 4.51 -15.28 17.74
C PHE A 297 3.03 -14.90 17.58
N THR A 298 2.70 -13.66 17.96
CA THR A 298 1.31 -13.18 17.99
C THR A 298 0.63 -13.17 16.62
N VAL A 299 -0.56 -13.77 16.58
CA VAL A 299 -1.54 -13.64 15.47
C VAL A 299 -2.82 -13.01 16.03
N VAL A 300 -3.16 -11.83 15.54
CA VAL A 300 -4.36 -11.07 15.93
C VAL A 300 -5.40 -11.18 14.83
N ASN A 301 -6.64 -11.47 15.20
CA ASN A 301 -7.79 -11.33 14.30
C ASN A 301 -8.51 -10.03 14.67
N SER A 302 -8.53 -9.08 13.73
CA SER A 302 -9.23 -7.81 13.89
C SER A 302 -10.73 -8.02 13.95
N GLU A 303 -11.39 -7.29 14.86
CA GLU A 303 -12.86 -7.27 14.97
C GLU A 303 -13.47 -6.10 14.19
N LEU A 304 -12.66 -5.25 13.55
CA LEU A 304 -13.15 -4.15 12.72
C LEU A 304 -13.90 -4.73 11.52
N HIS A 305 -15.21 -4.51 11.50
CA HIS A 305 -16.11 -4.87 10.40
C HIS A 305 -16.95 -3.66 9.95
N SER A 306 -17.65 -3.81 8.83
CA SER A 306 -18.59 -2.83 8.29
C SER A 306 -19.93 -3.51 8.06
N ILE A 307 -21.02 -2.79 8.29
CA ILE A 307 -22.34 -3.29 7.89
C ILE A 307 -22.45 -3.48 6.37
N PHE A 308 -21.62 -2.78 5.59
CA PHE A 308 -21.57 -2.93 4.14
C PHE A 308 -20.74 -4.12 3.69
N ASP A 309 -20.06 -4.83 4.60
CA ASP A 309 -19.31 -6.02 4.25
C ASP A 309 -20.22 -7.12 3.67
N TYR A 310 -21.51 -7.12 4.06
CA TYR A 310 -22.53 -8.00 3.49
C TYR A 310 -22.85 -7.73 2.01
N LEU A 311 -22.41 -6.61 1.42
CA LEU A 311 -22.57 -6.34 0.00
C LEU A 311 -21.57 -7.13 -0.86
N TYR A 312 -20.53 -7.68 -0.26
CA TYR A 312 -19.45 -8.36 -0.98
C TYR A 312 -19.74 -9.85 -1.23
N LYS A 313 -19.05 -10.40 -2.24
CA LYS A 313 -19.05 -11.85 -2.51
C LYS A 313 -18.54 -12.62 -1.28
N GLY A 314 -19.14 -13.77 -0.99
CA GLY A 314 -18.84 -14.61 0.19
C GLY A 314 -19.78 -14.41 1.38
N TYR A 315 -20.61 -13.36 1.36
CA TYR A 315 -21.60 -13.06 2.41
C TYR A 315 -23.06 -13.33 2.00
N GLU A 316 -23.30 -14.00 0.86
CA GLU A 316 -24.64 -14.14 0.26
C GLU A 316 -25.62 -14.91 1.14
N ALA A 317 -25.16 -15.90 1.91
CA ALA A 317 -25.99 -16.63 2.85
C ALA A 317 -26.39 -15.76 4.06
N LYS A 318 -25.40 -15.15 4.73
CA LYS A 318 -25.63 -14.26 5.88
C LYS A 318 -26.47 -13.04 5.51
N LYS A 319 -26.23 -12.43 4.34
CA LYS A 319 -27.05 -11.34 3.81
C LYS A 319 -28.50 -11.78 3.62
N ARG A 320 -28.74 -12.95 3.02
CA ARG A 320 -30.10 -13.48 2.83
C ARG A 320 -30.79 -13.73 4.16
N GLU A 321 -30.10 -14.28 5.15
CA GLU A 321 -30.63 -14.48 6.50
C GLU A 321 -30.96 -13.13 7.17
N LEU A 322 -30.05 -12.16 7.14
CA LEU A 322 -30.22 -10.84 7.74
C LEU A 322 -31.38 -10.05 7.13
N LEU A 323 -31.59 -10.19 5.81
CA LEU A 323 -32.70 -9.57 5.10
C LEU A 323 -33.99 -10.43 5.10
N SER A 324 -33.91 -11.69 5.50
CA SER A 324 -35.08 -12.58 5.55
C SER A 324 -36.00 -12.16 6.70
N GLY A 325 -37.29 -11.99 6.38
CA GLY A 325 -38.31 -11.57 7.37
C GLY A 325 -38.64 -10.08 7.39
N GLN A 326 -37.94 -9.24 6.61
CA GLN A 326 -38.33 -7.84 6.41
C GLN A 326 -38.82 -7.59 4.98
N LYS A 327 -39.86 -6.75 4.81
CA LYS A 327 -40.23 -6.24 3.49
C LYS A 327 -39.05 -5.38 3.00
N GLN A 328 -38.46 -5.76 1.88
CA GLN A 328 -37.41 -4.99 1.22
C GLN A 328 -37.93 -3.56 0.96
N LYS A 329 -37.37 -2.57 1.67
CA LYS A 329 -37.87 -1.20 1.66
C LYS A 329 -37.22 -0.35 0.58
N SER A 330 -35.99 -0.68 0.20
CA SER A 330 -35.27 -0.08 -0.92
C SER A 330 -34.86 -1.14 -1.94
N VAL A 331 -34.73 -0.73 -3.20
CA VAL A 331 -34.09 -1.54 -4.26
C VAL A 331 -32.59 -1.71 -4.00
N PHE A 332 -31.98 -0.81 -3.22
CA PHE A 332 -30.56 -0.83 -2.90
C PHE A 332 -30.29 -1.59 -1.60
N ASP A 333 -29.48 -2.65 -1.68
CA ASP A 333 -29.11 -3.45 -0.52
C ASP A 333 -28.30 -2.68 0.52
N SER A 334 -27.50 -1.69 0.09
CA SER A 334 -26.74 -0.81 1.00
C SER A 334 -27.66 -0.05 1.95
N GLU A 335 -28.77 0.49 1.43
CA GLU A 335 -29.76 1.17 2.24
C GLU A 335 -30.53 0.20 3.13
N ASN A 336 -30.90 -1.00 2.64
CA ASN A 336 -31.57 -1.99 3.49
C ASN A 336 -30.69 -2.41 4.69
N LEU A 337 -29.38 -2.59 4.46
CA LEU A 337 -28.40 -2.88 5.52
C LEU A 337 -28.25 -1.72 6.50
N MET A 338 -28.15 -0.48 6.00
CA MET A 338 -28.07 0.70 6.86
C MET A 338 -29.36 0.91 7.67
N HIS A 339 -30.53 0.65 7.08
CA HIS A 339 -31.81 0.71 7.78
C HIS A 339 -31.85 -0.25 8.97
N LEU A 340 -31.33 -1.48 8.81
CA LEU A 340 -31.24 -2.46 9.90
C LEU A 340 -30.37 -1.93 11.04
N LEU A 341 -29.18 -1.42 10.73
CA LEU A 341 -28.27 -0.84 11.71
C LEU A 341 -28.91 0.34 12.46
N ILE A 342 -29.56 1.26 11.74
CA ILE A 342 -30.26 2.39 12.34
C ILE A 342 -31.34 1.89 13.30
N ARG A 343 -32.16 0.91 12.89
CA ARG A 343 -33.21 0.36 13.76
C ARG A 343 -32.66 -0.33 15.01
N GLU A 344 -31.55 -1.04 14.87
CA GLU A 344 -30.86 -1.66 16.01
C GLU A 344 -30.38 -0.59 17.00
N VAL A 345 -29.68 0.45 16.53
CA VAL A 345 -29.22 1.55 17.38
C VAL A 345 -30.38 2.29 18.03
N LEU A 346 -31.43 2.63 17.27
CA LEU A 346 -32.61 3.32 17.79
C LEU A 346 -33.50 2.46 18.70
N SER A 347 -33.25 1.15 18.77
CA SER A 347 -33.94 0.25 19.72
C SER A 347 -33.34 0.28 21.13
N GLN A 348 -32.14 0.84 21.29
CA GLN A 348 -31.53 1.05 22.60
C GLN A 348 -32.32 2.11 23.39
N ASP A 349 -32.49 1.90 24.69
CA ASP A 349 -33.29 2.78 25.56
C ASP A 349 -32.86 4.25 25.46
N GLU A 350 -31.55 4.52 25.37
CA GLU A 350 -30.96 5.86 25.23
C GLU A 350 -31.45 6.62 23.98
N PHE A 351 -31.73 5.90 22.88
CA PHE A 351 -32.14 6.46 21.59
C PHE A 351 -33.60 6.18 21.22
N SER A 352 -34.34 5.53 22.12
CA SER A 352 -35.75 5.13 21.93
C SER A 352 -36.69 6.31 21.59
N LYS A 353 -36.31 7.54 21.93
CA LYS A 353 -37.02 8.79 21.59
C LYS A 353 -36.99 9.14 20.10
N TYR A 354 -36.12 8.52 19.32
CA TYR A 354 -35.99 8.76 17.87
C TYR A 354 -36.56 7.62 17.03
N ASP A 355 -36.90 7.94 15.78
CA ASP A 355 -37.27 6.97 14.73
C ASP A 355 -36.64 7.41 13.40
N ALA A 356 -36.68 6.56 12.39
CA ALA A 356 -36.08 6.83 11.09
C ALA A 356 -37.05 6.58 9.93
N VAL A 357 -36.96 7.42 8.90
CA VAL A 357 -37.65 7.26 7.63
C VAL A 357 -36.63 7.12 6.51
N LEU A 358 -36.91 6.19 5.59
CA LEU A 358 -36.11 5.91 4.40
C LEU A 358 -36.63 6.74 3.21
N HIS A 359 -35.73 7.20 2.34
CA HIS A 359 -36.03 7.96 1.11
C HIS A 359 -36.94 9.16 1.36
N PHE A 360 -36.43 10.12 2.14
CA PHE A 360 -37.19 11.32 2.47
C PHE A 360 -36.93 12.44 1.44
N PRO A 361 -37.96 12.98 0.76
CA PRO A 361 -37.76 14.07 -0.20
C PRO A 361 -37.15 15.30 0.46
N LEU A 362 -36.06 15.85 -0.10
CA LEU A 362 -35.34 16.97 0.51
C LEU A 362 -36.25 18.20 0.68
N ARG A 363 -37.08 18.50 -0.34
CA ARG A 363 -38.08 19.58 -0.29
C ARG A 363 -39.01 19.53 0.93
N ASN A 364 -39.28 18.34 1.47
CA ASN A 364 -40.18 18.18 2.61
C ASN A 364 -39.51 18.54 3.95
N LEU A 365 -38.18 18.71 3.96
CA LEU A 365 -37.43 19.21 5.13
C LEU A 365 -37.27 20.72 5.14
N LEU A 366 -37.54 21.38 4.01
CA LEU A 366 -37.27 22.80 3.83
C LEU A 366 -38.56 23.59 4.06
N PRO A 367 -38.71 24.30 5.19
CA PRO A 367 -39.92 25.06 5.49
C PRO A 367 -40.07 26.32 4.63
N ASP A 368 -38.98 26.84 4.07
CA ASP A 368 -38.92 28.07 3.28
C ASP A 368 -37.71 28.02 2.35
N PHE A 369 -37.86 28.28 1.06
CA PHE A 369 -36.77 28.23 0.07
C PHE A 369 -36.02 29.56 -0.09
N SER A 370 -36.47 30.65 0.56
CA SER A 370 -35.89 32.00 0.41
C SER A 370 -34.42 32.12 0.81
N LYS A 371 -33.90 31.16 1.59
CA LYS A 371 -32.51 31.09 2.03
C LYS A 371 -31.57 30.45 1.01
N LEU A 372 -32.11 29.91 -0.08
CA LEU A 372 -31.37 29.20 -1.11
C LEU A 372 -31.08 30.10 -2.31
N SER A 373 -29.97 29.83 -2.99
CA SER A 373 -29.75 30.35 -4.35
C SER A 373 -30.71 29.70 -5.35
N ALA A 374 -30.89 30.32 -6.52
CA ALA A 374 -31.78 29.79 -7.56
C ALA A 374 -31.41 28.35 -7.99
N GLU A 375 -30.10 28.02 -8.02
CA GLU A 375 -29.62 26.69 -8.35
C GLU A 375 -29.94 25.67 -7.23
N GLU A 376 -29.74 26.05 -5.97
CA GLU A 376 -30.06 25.21 -4.81
C GLU A 376 -31.57 24.99 -4.67
N GLU A 377 -32.40 26.01 -4.93
CA GLU A 377 -33.85 25.91 -4.93
C GLU A 377 -34.33 24.92 -6.00
N GLN A 378 -33.80 25.03 -7.23
CA GLN A 378 -34.12 24.11 -8.31
C GLN A 378 -33.73 22.67 -7.97
N TYR A 379 -32.55 22.47 -7.37
CA TYR A 379 -32.06 21.16 -6.96
C TYR A 379 -32.90 20.55 -5.82
N ALA A 380 -33.16 21.33 -4.76
CA ALA A 380 -33.91 20.89 -3.60
C ALA A 380 -35.40 20.63 -3.91
N GLY A 381 -35.98 21.42 -4.80
CA GLY A 381 -37.36 21.28 -5.26
C GLY A 381 -37.59 20.11 -6.21
N HIS A 382 -36.53 19.56 -6.81
CA HIS A 382 -36.63 18.46 -7.77
C HIS A 382 -37.15 17.18 -7.09
N TYR A 383 -38.20 16.58 -7.66
CA TYR A 383 -38.89 15.43 -7.05
C TYR A 383 -38.01 14.20 -6.85
N ALA A 384 -36.90 14.08 -7.59
CA ALA A 384 -35.95 12.97 -7.46
C ALA A 384 -34.89 13.20 -6.37
N THR A 385 -34.81 14.40 -5.79
CA THR A 385 -33.83 14.73 -4.75
C THR A 385 -34.33 14.25 -3.39
N HIS A 386 -33.73 13.18 -2.89
CA HIS A 386 -34.06 12.57 -1.61
C HIS A 386 -32.84 12.45 -0.73
N LEU A 387 -33.09 12.35 0.57
CA LEU A 387 -32.14 11.82 1.53
C LEU A 387 -32.40 10.33 1.75
N ASP A 388 -31.34 9.55 1.91
CA ASP A 388 -31.48 8.11 2.12
C ASP A 388 -32.18 7.83 3.45
N PHE A 389 -31.77 8.50 4.53
CA PHE A 389 -32.51 8.46 5.79
C PHE A 389 -32.63 9.83 6.45
N VAL A 390 -33.74 9.98 7.17
CA VAL A 390 -33.92 11.07 8.15
C VAL A 390 -34.30 10.44 9.48
N ILE A 391 -33.48 10.72 10.50
CA ILE A 391 -33.80 10.43 11.89
C ILE A 391 -34.56 11.63 12.46
N TYR A 392 -35.66 11.36 13.16
CA TYR A 392 -36.55 12.37 13.72
C TYR A 392 -37.00 12.00 15.14
N ASN A 393 -37.39 13.00 15.93
CA ASN A 393 -37.95 12.77 17.26
C ASN A 393 -39.38 12.22 17.18
N LYS A 394 -39.69 11.13 17.90
CA LYS A 394 -41.01 10.48 17.82
C LYS A 394 -42.16 11.36 18.29
N LEU A 395 -41.94 12.19 19.29
CA LEU A 395 -42.95 13.07 19.90
C LEU A 395 -43.15 14.34 19.05
N GLY A 396 -42.05 15.04 18.75
CA GLY A 396 -42.10 16.32 18.03
C GLY A 396 -42.17 16.21 16.51
N LYS A 397 -41.87 15.02 15.96
CA LYS A 397 -41.71 14.76 14.51
C LYS A 397 -40.69 15.66 13.80
N ASN A 398 -39.87 16.38 14.56
CA ASN A 398 -38.82 17.22 14.02
C ASN A 398 -37.62 16.36 13.59
N PRO A 399 -37.07 16.60 12.38
CA PRO A 399 -35.85 15.94 11.92
C PRO A 399 -34.68 16.39 12.81
N VAL A 400 -33.77 15.45 13.12
CA VAL A 400 -32.60 15.70 13.96
C VAL A 400 -31.28 15.31 13.29
N LEU A 401 -31.31 14.37 12.35
CA LEU A 401 -30.12 13.93 11.61
C LEU A 401 -30.51 13.39 10.24
N ALA A 402 -29.86 13.89 9.20
CA ALA A 402 -29.87 13.31 7.87
C ALA A 402 -28.74 12.27 7.73
N ILE A 403 -29.00 11.20 6.99
CA ILE A 403 -27.99 10.18 6.67
C ILE A 403 -28.01 9.88 5.17
N GLU A 404 -26.82 9.80 4.57
CA GLU A 404 -26.61 9.34 3.18
C GLU A 404 -25.70 8.11 3.18
N VAL A 405 -25.95 7.18 2.25
CA VAL A 405 -25.18 5.96 2.02
C VAL A 405 -24.51 6.05 0.66
N ASP A 406 -23.23 6.39 0.69
CA ASP A 406 -22.42 6.72 -0.48
C ASP A 406 -21.84 5.45 -1.14
N GLY A 407 -22.29 5.19 -2.37
CA GLY A 407 -21.85 4.06 -3.19
C GLY A 407 -20.48 4.30 -3.85
N TYR A 408 -19.56 3.32 -3.74
CA TYR A 408 -18.18 3.41 -4.29
C TYR A 408 -18.09 3.83 -5.77
N GLY A 409 -19.05 3.42 -6.62
CA GLY A 409 -19.02 3.73 -8.06
C GLY A 409 -19.38 5.17 -8.44
N TYR A 410 -19.87 5.98 -7.50
CA TYR A 410 -20.51 7.28 -7.78
C TYR A 410 -19.70 8.51 -7.34
N HIS A 411 -18.57 8.33 -6.65
CA HIS A 411 -17.70 9.43 -6.19
C HIS A 411 -16.40 9.49 -6.99
N ARG A 412 -16.44 10.05 -8.19
CA ARG A 412 -15.25 10.66 -8.79
C ARG A 412 -15.30 12.15 -8.51
N GLU A 413 -14.22 12.71 -7.96
CA GLU A 413 -14.05 14.16 -7.85
C GLU A 413 -14.22 14.81 -9.23
N GLY A 414 -14.98 15.90 -9.31
CA GLY A 414 -15.35 16.55 -10.58
C GLY A 414 -16.53 15.91 -11.33
N SER A 415 -17.22 14.91 -10.77
CA SER A 415 -18.47 14.40 -11.33
C SER A 415 -19.67 15.27 -10.97
N ARG A 416 -20.71 15.28 -11.81
CA ARG A 416 -22.02 15.89 -11.51
C ARG A 416 -22.63 15.41 -10.19
N GLN A 417 -22.30 14.19 -9.76
CA GLN A 417 -22.78 13.66 -8.49
C GLN A 417 -22.09 14.36 -7.30
N ASN A 418 -20.78 14.60 -7.39
CA ASN A 418 -20.06 15.35 -6.36
C ASN A 418 -20.58 16.78 -6.21
N GLU A 419 -20.87 17.47 -7.33
CA GLU A 419 -21.48 18.80 -7.30
C GLU A 419 -22.84 18.81 -6.58
N ARG A 420 -23.67 17.79 -6.85
CA ARG A 420 -24.97 17.60 -6.18
C ARG A 420 -24.80 17.29 -4.70
N ASP A 421 -23.80 16.51 -4.32
CA ASP A 421 -23.52 16.18 -2.93
C ASP A 421 -23.06 17.40 -2.13
N VAL A 422 -22.18 18.22 -2.71
CA VAL A 422 -21.76 19.50 -2.12
C VAL A 422 -22.97 20.43 -1.95
N MET A 423 -23.83 20.51 -2.96
CA MET A 423 -25.05 21.33 -2.91
C MET A 423 -26.00 20.84 -1.81
N LYS A 424 -26.22 19.52 -1.71
CA LYS A 424 -27.04 18.90 -0.66
C LYS A 424 -26.48 19.19 0.73
N ASN A 425 -25.17 19.07 0.94
CA ASN A 425 -24.53 19.37 2.22
C ASN A 425 -24.76 20.83 2.63
N LYS A 426 -24.55 21.76 1.70
CA LYS A 426 -24.73 23.20 1.92
C LYS A 426 -26.17 23.57 2.23
N ILE A 427 -27.14 22.96 1.55
CA ILE A 427 -28.55 23.12 1.86
C ILE A 427 -28.81 22.65 3.30
N LEU A 428 -28.41 21.44 3.68
CA LEU A 428 -28.68 20.93 5.03
C LEU A 428 -28.03 21.77 6.15
N GLU A 429 -26.80 22.25 5.92
CA GLU A 429 -26.11 23.17 6.82
C GLU A 429 -26.87 24.50 6.99
N THR A 430 -27.42 25.05 5.89
CA THR A 430 -28.21 26.30 5.91
C THR A 430 -29.46 26.21 6.78
N TYR A 431 -30.06 25.01 6.89
CA TYR A 431 -31.24 24.77 7.74
C TYR A 431 -30.88 24.14 9.08
N GLY A 432 -29.58 24.03 9.40
CA GLY A 432 -29.09 23.53 10.67
C GLY A 432 -29.41 22.06 10.92
N LEU A 433 -29.60 21.25 9.88
CA LEU A 433 -29.80 19.81 10.01
C LEU A 433 -28.45 19.11 9.85
N PRO A 434 -27.92 18.46 10.90
CA PRO A 434 -26.77 17.58 10.80
C PRO A 434 -26.89 16.57 9.66
N LEU A 435 -25.79 16.35 8.94
CA LEU A 435 -25.66 15.28 7.96
C LEU A 435 -24.54 14.32 8.38
N LEU A 436 -24.80 13.02 8.27
CA LEU A 436 -23.80 11.97 8.43
C LEU A 436 -23.77 11.10 7.16
N ARG A 437 -22.61 11.02 6.51
CA ARG A 437 -22.42 10.21 5.30
C ARG A 437 -21.70 8.91 5.63
N PHE A 438 -22.19 7.79 5.11
CA PHE A 438 -21.57 6.48 5.27
C PHE A 438 -21.11 5.93 3.92
N SER A 439 -19.81 5.75 3.76
CA SER A 439 -19.26 5.09 2.57
C SER A 439 -19.48 3.59 2.65
N THR A 440 -19.93 2.98 1.55
CA THR A 440 -20.01 1.52 1.35
C THR A 440 -18.66 0.79 1.40
N THR A 441 -17.55 1.51 1.60
CA THR A 441 -16.20 0.95 1.78
C THR A 441 -15.55 1.31 3.12
N GLY A 442 -16.26 2.05 3.97
CA GLY A 442 -15.78 2.42 5.30
C GLY A 442 -15.96 1.31 6.33
N SER A 443 -15.80 1.67 7.59
CA SER A 443 -15.95 0.80 8.75
C SER A 443 -16.47 1.57 9.97
N GLY A 444 -16.91 0.85 11.01
CA GLY A 444 -17.35 1.44 12.27
C GLY A 444 -18.63 2.28 12.16
N GLU A 445 -19.57 1.86 11.30
CA GLU A 445 -20.80 2.63 11.05
C GLU A 445 -21.66 2.78 12.32
N ARG A 446 -21.67 1.74 13.16
CA ARG A 446 -22.44 1.69 14.41
C ARG A 446 -21.95 2.74 15.41
N GLU A 447 -20.65 2.75 15.67
CA GLU A 447 -20.00 3.67 16.61
C GLU A 447 -20.13 5.11 16.13
N LYS A 448 -19.95 5.36 14.82
CA LYS A 448 -20.15 6.69 14.21
C LYS A 448 -21.58 7.18 14.40
N LEU A 449 -22.58 6.33 14.16
CA LEU A 449 -23.98 6.68 14.36
C LEU A 449 -24.29 6.97 15.84
N ILE A 450 -23.87 6.10 16.75
CA ILE A 450 -24.07 6.27 18.20
C ILE A 450 -23.43 7.57 18.69
N ASN A 451 -22.16 7.81 18.33
CA ASN A 451 -21.45 9.01 18.74
C ASN A 451 -22.12 10.28 18.21
N ARG A 452 -22.65 10.25 16.98
CA ARG A 452 -23.38 11.39 16.43
C ARG A 452 -24.71 11.62 17.15
N LEU A 453 -25.47 10.56 17.42
CA LEU A 453 -26.75 10.66 18.15
C LEU A 453 -26.56 11.18 19.58
N LYS A 454 -25.45 10.85 20.25
CA LYS A 454 -25.10 11.39 21.58
C LYS A 454 -24.79 12.89 21.59
N GLN A 455 -24.49 13.48 20.43
CA GLN A 455 -24.20 14.91 20.28
C GLN A 455 -25.46 15.74 19.96
N LEU A 456 -26.62 15.10 19.74
CA LEU A 456 -27.92 15.74 19.45
C LEU A 456 -28.73 15.92 20.74
#